data_AF-A0A1B1BNH8-F1
#
_entry.id   AF-A0A1B1BNH8-F1
#
_cell.length_a   1.000
_cell.length_b   1.000
_cell.length_c   1.000
_cell.angle_alpha   90.00
_cell.angle_beta   90.00
_cell.angle_gamma   90.00
#
_symmetry.space_group_name_H-M   'P 1'
#
loop_
_entity.id
_entity.type
_entity.pdbx_description
1 polymer ?
#
loop_
_entity_poly.entity_id
_entity_poly.type
_entity_poly.pdbx_seq_one_letter_code
_entity_poly.pdbx_strand_id
1 'polypeptide(L)'
;MSNLETEPAELLCDGSTPIGTLTEAPAPVVILEPRDVPLGGPRAMGVRRTLPQRRRSLIGAWCFVDHYGPDDVSVTGGMVVPPHPHTGLQTASWLFAGEVEHRDSVGSLALVRPGELNLMTAGAGISHSEVSTPATTALHGVQLWIALPELTRHQAPHFENHVIAPVTLNGVTLHVFIGSLAGQTAAALGDTPLVGAQLDLPAGASIDLEVQSAFEHGVLVDTGAVSVAGTPVRQYELGFVDAGRRRIRVENTGEAHARVLLLGGEPLGEQIVMWWNFIGRSHEEITAWRAQWQSDVIDETDAAGPFGHVAYHGAALPAPVLPTVRLKPRD
;
A
#
# COMPACT_ATOMS: atom_id res chain seq x y z
N MET A 1 -6.94 -30.87 -26.66
CA MET A 1 -7.81 -30.52 -27.80
C MET A 1 -7.10 -30.97 -29.06
N SER A 2 -7.63 -31.98 -29.76
CA SER A 2 -7.04 -32.48 -31.01
C SER A 2 -7.45 -31.55 -32.16
N ASN A 3 -6.46 -31.12 -32.94
CA ASN A 3 -6.70 -30.39 -34.18
C ASN A 3 -7.45 -31.31 -35.18
N LEU A 4 -8.49 -30.80 -35.84
CA LEU A 4 -9.42 -31.54 -36.71
C LEU A 4 -9.28 -31.15 -38.19
N GLU A 5 -8.18 -30.50 -38.59
CA GLU A 5 -7.98 -30.12 -39.99
C GLU A 5 -7.49 -31.29 -40.85
N THR A 6 -8.18 -31.51 -41.97
CA THR A 6 -7.95 -32.63 -42.89
C THR A 6 -6.84 -32.40 -43.91
N GLU A 7 -6.34 -31.17 -44.08
CA GLU A 7 -5.16 -30.87 -44.93
C GLU A 7 -4.33 -29.72 -44.31
N PRO A 8 -3.45 -30.00 -43.34
CA PRO A 8 -2.58 -28.99 -42.78
C PRO A 8 -1.54 -28.52 -43.81
N ALA A 9 -1.43 -27.22 -44.02
CA ALA A 9 -0.38 -26.65 -44.85
C ALA A 9 0.99 -26.85 -44.19
N GLU A 10 1.90 -27.55 -44.87
CA GLU A 10 3.28 -27.70 -44.42
C GLU A 10 4.01 -26.35 -44.50
N LEU A 11 4.43 -25.83 -43.35
CA LEU A 11 5.36 -24.71 -43.26
C LEU A 11 6.79 -25.28 -43.23
N LEU A 12 7.55 -25.02 -44.29
CA LEU A 12 8.99 -25.24 -44.29
C LEU A 12 9.65 -24.21 -43.36
N CYS A 13 10.16 -24.67 -42.23
CA CYS A 13 11.03 -23.87 -41.38
C CYS A 13 12.39 -23.71 -42.08
N ASP A 14 12.62 -22.60 -42.77
CA ASP A 14 13.96 -22.23 -43.21
C ASP A 14 14.75 -21.65 -42.03
N GLY A 15 15.83 -22.34 -41.65
CA GLY A 15 16.69 -21.97 -40.52
C GLY A 15 17.55 -20.72 -40.75
N SER A 16 17.07 -19.74 -41.51
CA SER A 16 17.84 -18.57 -41.97
C SER A 16 17.25 -17.23 -41.55
N THR A 17 16.61 -17.15 -40.37
CA THR A 17 16.34 -15.87 -39.73
C THR A 17 17.37 -15.64 -38.62
N PRO A 18 18.18 -14.56 -38.65
CA PRO A 18 19.03 -14.21 -37.52
C PRO A 18 18.14 -14.05 -36.28
N ILE A 19 18.56 -14.58 -35.12
CA ILE A 19 17.93 -14.29 -33.83
C ILE A 19 18.15 -12.81 -33.54
N GLY A 20 17.29 -11.98 -34.12
CA GLY A 20 17.11 -10.60 -33.71
C GLY A 20 16.54 -10.65 -32.31
N THR A 21 17.21 -9.98 -31.39
CA THR A 21 16.64 -9.65 -30.08
C THR A 21 15.28 -8.98 -30.32
N LEU A 22 14.20 -9.73 -30.14
CA LEU A 22 12.87 -9.17 -29.99
C LEU A 22 12.91 -8.39 -28.67
N THR A 23 13.35 -7.13 -28.73
CA THR A 23 13.05 -6.17 -27.69
C THR A 23 11.55 -5.91 -27.78
N GLU A 24 10.74 -6.78 -27.15
CA GLU A 24 9.35 -6.45 -26.89
C GLU A 24 9.32 -5.08 -26.22
N ALA A 25 8.58 -4.15 -26.82
CA ALA A 25 8.36 -2.85 -26.20
C ALA A 25 7.78 -3.09 -24.81
N PRO A 26 8.33 -2.47 -23.75
CA PRO A 26 7.87 -2.75 -22.39
C PRO A 26 6.38 -2.41 -22.27
N ALA A 27 5.65 -3.24 -21.52
CA ALA A 27 4.21 -3.10 -21.34
C ALA A 27 3.81 -1.67 -20.97
N PRO A 28 2.68 -1.15 -21.50
CA PRO A 28 2.24 0.20 -21.23
C PRO A 28 1.89 0.38 -19.75
N VAL A 29 2.04 1.60 -19.24
CA VAL A 29 1.62 1.94 -17.88
C VAL A 29 0.09 1.85 -17.80
N VAL A 30 -0.42 1.14 -16.80
CA VAL A 30 -1.86 0.99 -16.55
C VAL A 30 -2.29 1.99 -15.49
N ILE A 31 -3.25 2.84 -15.80
CA ILE A 31 -3.80 3.81 -14.84
C ILE A 31 -4.85 3.14 -13.94
N LEU A 32 -4.67 3.28 -12.63
CA LEU A 32 -5.66 2.96 -11.61
C LEU A 32 -6.23 4.25 -11.04
N GLU A 33 -7.48 4.57 -11.43
CA GLU A 33 -8.20 5.73 -10.93
C GLU A 33 -8.65 5.49 -9.48
N PRO A 34 -8.61 6.51 -8.60
CA PRO A 34 -9.06 6.36 -7.22
C PRO A 34 -10.59 6.27 -7.14
N ARG A 35 -11.07 5.69 -6.03
CA ARG A 35 -12.46 5.84 -5.58
C ARG A 35 -12.50 6.52 -4.22
N ASP A 36 -13.45 7.43 -4.02
CA ASP A 36 -13.66 8.06 -2.73
C ASP A 36 -14.37 7.08 -1.77
N VAL A 37 -13.79 6.88 -0.59
CA VAL A 37 -14.36 6.04 0.46
C VAL A 37 -14.18 6.68 1.84
N PRO A 38 -15.08 6.40 2.79
CA PRO A 38 -14.92 6.84 4.18
C PRO A 38 -13.87 5.99 4.94
N LEU A 39 -12.96 6.65 5.66
CA LEU A 39 -12.06 6.05 6.65
C LEU A 39 -12.62 6.19 8.08
N GLY A 40 -12.87 5.08 8.78
CA GLY A 40 -13.21 5.11 10.21
C GLY A 40 -14.70 5.23 10.59
N GLY A 41 -15.65 4.93 9.69
CA GLY A 41 -17.07 4.80 10.05
C GLY A 41 -17.93 6.08 9.92
N PRO A 42 -18.98 6.29 10.75
CA PRO A 42 -20.02 7.31 10.52
C PRO A 42 -19.58 8.80 10.56
N ARG A 43 -18.40 9.10 11.09
CA ARG A 43 -17.76 10.44 11.06
C ARG A 43 -16.43 10.41 10.30
N ALA A 44 -16.37 9.55 9.29
CA ALA A 44 -15.16 9.24 8.57
C ALA A 44 -14.59 10.41 7.79
N MET A 45 -13.26 10.52 7.83
CA MET A 45 -12.50 11.30 6.86
C MET A 45 -12.61 10.66 5.47
N GLY A 46 -12.72 11.48 4.43
CA GLY A 46 -12.69 10.98 3.05
C GLY A 46 -11.26 10.58 2.63
N VAL A 47 -11.13 9.43 2.00
CA VAL A 47 -9.87 8.96 1.40
C VAL A 47 -10.11 8.58 -0.06
N ARG A 48 -9.05 8.70 -0.87
CA ARG A 48 -9.00 8.20 -2.25
C ARG A 48 -8.29 6.86 -2.27
N ARG A 49 -9.02 5.80 -2.56
CA ARG A 49 -8.49 4.43 -2.60
C ARG A 49 -8.08 4.03 -4.00
N THR A 50 -6.79 3.71 -4.20
CA THR A 50 -6.28 3.17 -5.48
C THR A 50 -6.02 1.67 -5.44
N LEU A 51 -5.77 1.08 -4.26
CA LEU A 51 -5.74 -0.38 -4.05
C LEU A 51 -6.57 -0.79 -2.83
N PRO A 52 -7.24 -1.96 -2.86
CA PRO A 52 -7.33 -2.89 -4.00
C PRO A 52 -8.42 -2.51 -5.00
N GLN A 53 -8.26 -2.93 -6.26
CA GLN A 53 -9.28 -2.81 -7.32
C GLN A 53 -9.46 -4.11 -8.10
N ARG A 54 -10.57 -4.23 -8.85
CA ARG A 54 -10.83 -5.43 -9.68
C ARG A 54 -9.73 -5.70 -10.71
N ARG A 55 -9.11 -4.65 -11.24
CA ARG A 55 -8.06 -4.75 -12.27
C ARG A 55 -6.69 -5.09 -11.70
N ARG A 56 -6.43 -4.77 -10.43
CA ARG A 56 -5.15 -4.93 -9.75
C ARG A 56 -5.41 -4.90 -8.24
N SER A 57 -5.19 -6.01 -7.57
CA SER A 57 -5.39 -6.10 -6.11
C SER A 57 -4.11 -5.83 -5.33
N LEU A 58 -2.95 -6.20 -5.90
CA LEU A 58 -1.63 -6.05 -5.27
C LEU A 58 -0.61 -5.43 -6.21
N ILE A 59 0.43 -4.81 -5.65
CA ILE A 59 1.70 -4.48 -6.31
C ILE A 59 2.81 -5.05 -5.44
N GLY A 60 3.42 -6.15 -5.86
CA GLY A 60 4.16 -6.99 -4.93
C GLY A 60 3.29 -7.40 -3.73
N ALA A 61 3.70 -7.08 -2.51
CA ALA A 61 2.88 -7.29 -1.31
C ALA A 61 1.99 -6.09 -0.92
N TRP A 62 2.11 -4.93 -1.57
CA TRP A 62 1.25 -3.76 -1.32
C TRP A 62 -0.18 -4.07 -1.78
N CYS A 63 -1.13 -4.16 -0.84
CA CYS A 63 -2.50 -4.60 -1.12
C CYS A 63 -3.58 -3.55 -0.80
N PHE A 64 -3.17 -2.42 -0.24
CA PHE A 64 -4.05 -1.31 0.13
C PHE A 64 -3.31 0.01 0.00
N VAL A 65 -3.96 0.99 -0.63
CA VAL A 65 -3.41 2.35 -0.80
C VAL A 65 -4.57 3.34 -0.69
N ASP A 66 -4.62 4.05 0.43
CA ASP A 66 -5.52 5.16 0.67
C ASP A 66 -4.74 6.46 0.76
N HIS A 67 -5.16 7.47 0.00
CA HIS A 67 -4.60 8.82 0.01
C HIS A 67 -5.62 9.82 0.59
N TYR A 68 -5.30 10.45 1.71
CA TYR A 68 -6.14 11.47 2.39
C TYR A 68 -5.51 12.85 2.33
N GLY A 69 -6.34 13.90 2.29
CA GLY A 69 -5.90 15.28 2.28
C GLY A 69 -5.32 15.79 0.94
N PRO A 70 -4.78 17.02 0.89
CA PRO A 70 -4.63 17.92 2.03
C PRO A 70 -6.00 18.44 2.50
N ASP A 71 -6.34 18.15 3.75
CA ASP A 71 -7.59 18.59 4.37
C ASP A 71 -7.29 19.58 5.50
N ASP A 72 -8.09 20.64 5.62
CA ASP A 72 -8.13 21.50 6.80
C ASP A 72 -8.91 20.78 7.91
N VAL A 73 -8.17 20.14 8.80
CA VAL A 73 -8.76 19.32 9.87
C VAL A 73 -9.19 20.13 11.09
N SER A 74 -8.86 21.43 11.14
CA SER A 74 -9.46 22.32 12.13
C SER A 74 -10.97 22.49 11.91
N VAL A 75 -11.45 22.25 10.69
CA VAL A 75 -12.87 22.28 10.31
C VAL A 75 -13.50 20.90 10.33
N THR A 76 -12.81 19.87 9.82
CA THR A 76 -13.38 18.53 9.67
C THR A 76 -13.29 17.66 10.93
N GLY A 77 -12.47 18.06 11.91
CA GLY A 77 -12.24 17.31 13.16
C GLY A 77 -11.14 16.26 13.05
N GLY A 78 -10.47 16.16 11.91
CA GLY A 78 -9.31 15.30 11.70
C GLY A 78 -9.59 13.81 11.63
N MET A 79 -8.50 13.04 11.63
CA MET A 79 -8.56 11.60 11.68
C MET A 79 -8.98 11.17 13.09
N VAL A 80 -10.06 10.39 13.18
CA VAL A 80 -10.50 9.77 14.43
C VAL A 80 -10.89 8.34 14.12
N VAL A 81 -9.93 7.43 14.21
CA VAL A 81 -10.13 5.99 14.00
C VAL A 81 -10.00 5.28 15.35
N PRO A 82 -11.12 4.89 16.00
CA PRO A 82 -11.10 4.17 17.26
C PRO A 82 -10.44 2.78 17.15
N PRO A 83 -10.22 2.08 18.28
CA PRO A 83 -9.60 0.77 18.29
C PRO A 83 -10.27 -0.19 17.30
N HIS A 84 -9.47 -0.73 16.38
CA HIS A 84 -9.89 -1.71 15.39
C HIS A 84 -8.77 -2.72 15.13
N PRO A 85 -9.10 -3.95 14.74
CA PRO A 85 -8.13 -5.03 14.63
C PRO A 85 -7.48 -5.05 13.25
N HIS A 86 -6.31 -5.66 13.18
CA HIS A 86 -5.67 -6.17 11.96
C HIS A 86 -5.06 -7.55 12.21
N THR A 87 -4.94 -8.37 11.17
CA THR A 87 -4.16 -9.63 11.19
C THR A 87 -3.73 -10.01 9.77
N GLY A 88 -2.59 -10.70 9.66
CA GLY A 88 -2.00 -11.17 8.40
C GLY A 88 -1.40 -10.08 7.52
N LEU A 89 -1.13 -8.90 8.09
CA LEU A 89 -0.66 -7.72 7.36
C LEU A 89 0.28 -6.84 8.18
N GLN A 90 0.92 -5.89 7.52
CA GLN A 90 1.51 -4.71 8.14
C GLN A 90 0.76 -3.47 7.66
N THR A 91 0.61 -2.46 8.52
CA THR A 91 0.15 -1.12 8.13
C THR A 91 1.34 -0.16 8.12
N ALA A 92 1.47 0.61 7.05
CA ALA A 92 2.48 1.65 6.89
C ALA A 92 1.79 3.01 6.72
N SER A 93 1.99 3.91 7.69
CA SER A 93 1.46 5.28 7.68
C SER A 93 2.58 6.24 7.29
N TRP A 94 2.34 7.08 6.28
CA TRP A 94 3.31 8.07 5.78
C TRP A 94 2.64 9.42 5.56
N LEU A 95 3.08 10.44 6.30
CA LEU A 95 2.49 11.78 6.25
C LEU A 95 3.28 12.73 5.37
N PHE A 96 2.53 13.59 4.68
CA PHE A 96 3.02 14.76 3.97
C PHE A 96 2.86 16.04 4.80
N ALA A 97 1.80 16.10 5.60
CA ALA A 97 1.53 17.18 6.55
C ALA A 97 0.65 16.68 7.70
N GLY A 98 0.76 17.33 8.85
CA GLY A 98 -0.02 17.01 10.05
C GLY A 98 0.69 16.06 11.01
N GLU A 99 -0.03 15.65 12.06
CA GLU A 99 0.48 14.73 13.07
C GLU A 99 -0.65 13.78 13.51
N VAL A 100 -0.34 12.49 13.63
CA VAL A 100 -1.28 11.46 14.06
C VAL A 100 -0.71 10.72 15.25
N GLU A 101 -1.48 10.58 16.32
CA GLU A 101 -1.19 9.69 17.44
C GLU A 101 -1.65 8.28 17.12
N HIS A 102 -0.73 7.33 17.22
CA HIS A 102 -0.96 5.89 17.15
C HIS A 102 -0.90 5.29 18.56
N ARG A 103 -1.86 4.44 18.88
CA ARG A 103 -1.87 3.58 20.08
C ARG A 103 -2.25 2.18 19.68
N ASP A 104 -1.59 1.17 20.22
CA ASP A 104 -1.94 -0.22 19.95
C ASP A 104 -1.99 -1.12 21.20
N SER A 105 -2.45 -2.34 20.98
CA SER A 105 -2.65 -3.33 22.04
C SER A 105 -1.39 -4.03 22.51
N VAL A 106 -0.24 -3.81 21.84
CA VAL A 106 1.07 -4.25 22.35
C VAL A 106 1.74 -3.18 23.22
N GLY A 107 1.06 -2.06 23.45
CA GLY A 107 1.47 -0.99 24.37
C GLY A 107 2.24 0.15 23.71
N SER A 108 2.30 0.20 22.38
CA SER A 108 2.97 1.29 21.67
C SER A 108 2.13 2.55 21.74
N LEU A 109 2.80 3.68 21.94
CA LEU A 109 2.27 5.03 21.82
C LEU A 109 3.29 5.84 21.02
N ALA A 110 2.91 6.27 19.82
CA ALA A 110 3.79 6.98 18.91
C ALA A 110 3.08 8.13 18.20
N LEU A 111 3.84 9.15 17.82
CA LEU A 111 3.36 10.24 16.98
C LEU A 111 3.96 10.05 15.59
N VAL A 112 3.12 10.10 14.56
CA VAL A 112 3.53 10.06 13.15
C VAL A 112 3.63 11.47 12.65
N ARG A 113 4.75 11.83 12.03
CA ARG A 113 5.01 13.14 11.45
C ARG A 113 5.51 13.03 10.01
N PRO A 114 5.52 14.13 9.25
CA PRO A 114 6.07 14.11 7.91
C PRO A 114 7.54 13.71 7.89
N GLY A 115 7.90 12.79 7.00
CA GLY A 115 9.24 12.21 6.93
C GLY A 115 9.48 11.04 7.89
N GLU A 116 8.45 10.60 8.63
CA GLU A 116 8.51 9.42 9.49
C GLU A 116 7.62 8.30 8.94
N LEU A 117 8.12 7.06 9.02
CA LEU A 117 7.34 5.85 8.76
C LEU A 117 6.90 5.25 10.08
N ASN A 118 5.59 5.11 10.26
CA ASN A 118 5.03 4.17 11.23
C ASN A 118 4.74 2.85 10.54
N LEU A 119 5.37 1.77 11.02
CA LEU A 119 5.15 0.41 10.53
C LEU A 119 4.63 -0.46 11.68
N MET A 120 3.36 -0.85 11.59
CA MET A 120 2.75 -1.78 12.54
C MET A 120 2.62 -3.14 11.89
N THR A 121 3.30 -4.14 12.43
CA THR A 121 3.17 -5.54 12.02
C THR A 121 2.07 -6.19 12.84
N ALA A 122 0.96 -6.56 12.19
CA ALA A 122 -0.18 -7.18 12.88
C ALA A 122 0.03 -8.66 13.15
N GLY A 123 0.63 -9.40 12.20
CA GLY A 123 0.88 -10.83 12.33
C GLY A 123 -0.35 -11.61 12.80
N ALA A 124 -0.21 -12.37 13.89
CA ALA A 124 -1.28 -13.16 14.51
C ALA A 124 -2.49 -12.33 14.98
N GLY A 125 -2.34 -11.03 15.21
CA GLY A 125 -3.41 -10.14 15.63
C GLY A 125 -2.86 -8.93 16.39
N ILE A 126 -3.41 -7.76 16.10
CA ILE A 126 -3.21 -6.53 16.88
C ILE A 126 -4.48 -5.68 16.75
N SER A 127 -4.73 -4.78 17.70
CA SER A 127 -5.68 -3.68 17.49
C SER A 127 -5.00 -2.36 17.77
N HIS A 128 -5.45 -1.30 17.08
CA HIS A 128 -4.88 0.03 17.22
C HIS A 128 -5.90 1.14 16.96
N SER A 129 -5.58 2.34 17.41
CA SER A 129 -6.30 3.58 17.12
C SER A 129 -5.36 4.61 16.51
N GLU A 130 -5.87 5.40 15.57
CA GLU A 130 -5.16 6.51 14.93
C GLU A 130 -5.99 7.79 15.06
N VAL A 131 -5.42 8.82 15.69
CA VAL A 131 -6.13 10.08 15.98
C VAL A 131 -5.25 11.28 15.67
N SER A 132 -5.75 12.26 14.90
CA SER A 132 -5.07 13.54 14.74
C SER A 132 -4.87 14.22 16.09
N THR A 133 -3.67 14.75 16.33
CA THR A 133 -3.39 15.42 17.61
C THR A 133 -4.19 16.72 17.73
N PRO A 134 -4.49 17.22 18.95
CA PRO A 134 -5.26 18.46 19.12
C PRO A 134 -4.65 19.69 18.46
N ALA A 135 -3.34 19.69 18.23
CA ALA A 135 -2.62 20.78 17.56
C ALA A 135 -2.63 20.67 16.02
N THR A 136 -3.11 19.56 15.46
CA THR A 136 -3.12 19.33 14.02
C THR A 136 -4.22 20.14 13.36
N THR A 137 -3.84 21.03 12.43
CA THR A 137 -4.77 21.87 11.65
C THR A 137 -4.86 21.46 10.19
N ALA A 138 -3.86 20.77 9.65
CA ALA A 138 -3.89 20.18 8.32
C ALA A 138 -3.45 18.72 8.39
N LEU A 139 -4.10 17.84 7.62
CA LEU A 139 -3.70 16.44 7.51
C LEU A 139 -3.62 16.02 6.05
N HIS A 140 -2.52 15.36 5.69
CA HIS A 140 -2.24 14.93 4.33
C HIS A 140 -1.26 13.75 4.38
N GLY A 141 -1.57 12.67 3.69
CA GLY A 141 -0.71 11.49 3.72
C GLY A 141 -1.32 10.29 3.02
N VAL A 142 -0.67 9.15 3.23
CA VAL A 142 -1.15 7.85 2.76
C VAL A 142 -1.19 6.83 3.88
N GLN A 143 -2.18 5.93 3.79
CA GLN A 143 -2.23 4.68 4.54
C GLN A 143 -2.00 3.54 3.56
N LEU A 144 -1.01 2.70 3.84
CA LEU A 144 -0.63 1.57 3.01
C LEU A 144 -0.73 0.27 3.80
N TRP A 145 -1.18 -0.82 3.19
CA TRP A 145 -1.08 -2.15 3.81
C TRP A 145 -0.22 -3.10 2.97
N ILE A 146 0.57 -3.90 3.67
CA ILE A 146 1.46 -4.91 3.12
C ILE A 146 0.93 -6.27 3.57
N ALA A 147 0.57 -7.14 2.63
CA ALA A 147 0.18 -8.50 2.95
C ALA A 147 1.41 -9.29 3.42
N LEU A 148 1.33 -9.91 4.60
CA LEU A 148 2.39 -10.77 5.06
C LEU A 148 2.36 -12.10 4.28
N PRO A 149 3.51 -12.65 3.86
CA PRO A 149 3.59 -13.96 3.23
C PRO A 149 3.18 -15.06 4.21
N GLU A 150 2.80 -16.24 3.70
CA GLU A 150 2.33 -17.36 4.53
C GLU A 150 3.32 -17.68 5.67
N LEU A 151 4.62 -17.56 5.38
CA LEU A 151 5.69 -17.87 6.31
C LEU A 151 5.68 -16.99 7.57
N THR A 152 5.27 -15.72 7.46
CA THR A 152 5.38 -14.75 8.57
C THR A 152 4.05 -14.15 9.00
N ARG A 153 2.94 -14.43 8.31
CA ARG A 153 1.63 -13.82 8.61
C ARG A 153 1.08 -14.11 10.02
N HIS A 154 1.62 -15.11 10.72
CA HIS A 154 1.26 -15.47 12.10
C HIS A 154 2.30 -15.06 13.13
N GLN A 155 3.28 -14.23 12.76
CA GLN A 155 4.30 -13.76 13.69
C GLN A 155 3.71 -12.90 14.82
N ALA A 156 4.50 -12.67 15.86
CA ALA A 156 4.09 -11.81 16.96
C ALA A 156 3.90 -10.36 16.48
N PRO A 157 2.83 -9.68 16.93
CA PRO A 157 2.61 -8.29 16.59
C PRO A 157 3.70 -7.39 17.19
N HIS A 158 4.10 -6.36 16.46
CA HIS A 158 5.05 -5.36 16.91
C HIS A 158 4.90 -4.06 16.14
N PHE A 159 5.56 -3.01 16.63
CA PHE A 159 5.48 -1.67 16.08
C PHE A 159 6.87 -1.06 15.94
N GLU A 160 7.08 -0.32 14.86
CA GLU A 160 8.30 0.42 14.57
C GLU A 160 7.96 1.84 14.10
N ASN A 161 8.77 2.82 14.52
CA ASN A 161 8.76 4.18 14.01
C ASN A 161 10.16 4.53 13.51
N HIS A 162 10.24 5.02 12.28
CA HIS A 162 11.50 5.30 11.60
C HIS A 162 11.50 6.72 11.06
N VAL A 163 12.45 7.55 11.49
CA VAL A 163 12.69 8.87 10.91
C VAL A 163 13.56 8.72 9.66
N ILE A 164 13.08 9.20 8.51
CA ILE A 164 13.72 8.97 7.21
C ILE A 164 14.49 10.20 6.76
N ALA A 165 15.82 10.07 6.70
CA ALA A 165 16.68 11.11 6.14
C ALA A 165 16.49 11.21 4.61
N PRO A 166 16.17 12.40 4.07
CA PRO A 166 16.09 12.58 2.63
C PRO A 166 17.46 12.50 1.97
N VAL A 167 17.46 12.06 0.71
CA VAL A 167 18.61 12.22 -0.19
C VAL A 167 18.21 12.98 -1.44
N THR A 168 19.14 13.72 -2.03
CA THR A 168 18.90 14.42 -3.29
C THR A 168 19.69 13.76 -4.40
N LEU A 169 19.01 13.34 -5.46
CA LEU A 169 19.60 12.78 -6.67
C LEU A 169 19.07 13.54 -7.88
N ASN A 170 19.98 14.12 -8.67
CA ASN A 170 19.63 14.90 -9.87
C ASN A 170 18.59 16.01 -9.61
N GLY A 171 18.63 16.63 -8.43
CA GLY A 171 17.69 17.68 -8.03
C GLY A 171 16.33 17.18 -7.55
N VAL A 172 16.07 15.87 -7.59
CA VAL A 172 14.89 15.23 -6.98
C VAL A 172 15.23 14.82 -5.55
N THR A 173 14.34 15.10 -4.61
CA THR A 173 14.48 14.63 -3.22
C THR A 173 13.76 13.30 -3.05
N LEU A 174 14.41 12.33 -2.43
CA LEU A 174 13.90 10.98 -2.18
C LEU A 174 13.87 10.71 -0.68
N HIS A 175 12.75 10.15 -0.20
CA HIS A 175 12.66 9.52 1.10
C HIS A 175 12.35 8.04 0.90
N VAL A 176 13.37 7.18 0.99
CA VAL A 176 13.18 5.72 0.91
C VAL A 176 12.80 5.24 2.31
N PHE A 177 11.52 4.92 2.51
CA PHE A 177 11.00 4.56 3.82
C PHE A 177 10.97 3.06 4.07
N ILE A 178 10.95 2.23 3.02
CA ILE A 178 11.05 0.78 3.12
C ILE A 178 11.84 0.21 1.94
N GLY A 179 12.70 -0.78 2.20
CA GLY A 179 13.52 -1.42 1.18
C GLY A 179 14.65 -0.54 0.63
N SER A 180 15.02 -0.77 -0.63
CA SER A 180 16.16 -0.08 -1.27
C SER A 180 15.82 0.53 -2.62
N LEU A 181 16.27 1.77 -2.85
CA LEU A 181 16.12 2.50 -4.12
C LEU A 181 17.27 3.49 -4.29
N ALA A 182 17.80 3.62 -5.51
CA ALA A 182 18.81 4.62 -5.85
C ALA A 182 20.04 4.64 -4.90
N GLY A 183 20.49 3.45 -4.48
CA GLY A 183 21.63 3.28 -3.56
C GLY A 183 21.33 3.59 -2.09
N GLN A 184 20.11 3.99 -1.74
CA GLN A 184 19.66 4.12 -0.36
C GLN A 184 18.93 2.87 0.09
N THR A 185 19.08 2.50 1.36
CA THR A 185 18.37 1.40 2.00
C THR A 185 17.76 1.89 3.30
N ALA A 186 16.47 1.72 3.46
CA ALA A 186 15.75 2.06 4.68
C ALA A 186 16.09 1.09 5.82
N ALA A 187 15.91 1.53 7.07
CA ALA A 187 16.00 0.65 8.22
C ALA A 187 14.84 -0.35 8.27
N ALA A 188 13.63 0.08 7.85
CA ALA A 188 12.48 -0.81 7.71
C ALA A 188 12.65 -1.70 6.46
N LEU A 189 12.54 -3.01 6.68
CA LEU A 189 12.53 -4.03 5.64
C LEU A 189 11.18 -4.74 5.66
N GLY A 190 10.69 -5.15 4.49
CA GLY A 190 9.51 -5.99 4.38
C GLY A 190 9.86 -7.48 4.53
N ASP A 191 8.86 -8.29 4.88
CA ASP A 191 8.98 -9.75 4.91
C ASP A 191 8.99 -10.39 3.50
N THR A 192 8.79 -9.55 2.48
CA THR A 192 8.97 -9.85 1.05
C THR A 192 9.89 -8.81 0.42
N PRO A 193 10.56 -9.10 -0.72
CA PRO A 193 11.25 -8.07 -1.49
C PRO A 193 10.31 -6.92 -1.87
N LEU A 194 10.52 -5.76 -1.25
CA LEU A 194 9.60 -4.62 -1.30
C LEU A 194 10.39 -3.31 -1.33
N VAL A 195 9.79 -2.26 -1.91
CA VAL A 195 10.30 -0.90 -1.87
C VAL A 195 9.15 0.09 -1.75
N GLY A 196 9.37 1.16 -1.00
CA GLY A 196 8.45 2.28 -0.86
C GLY A 196 9.24 3.56 -0.64
N ALA A 197 8.97 4.56 -1.49
CA ALA A 197 9.67 5.83 -1.44
C ALA A 197 8.78 7.00 -1.84
N GLN A 198 8.95 8.15 -1.17
CA GLN A 198 8.46 9.44 -1.66
C GLN A 198 9.52 10.07 -2.58
N LEU A 199 9.07 10.70 -3.65
CA LEU A 199 9.89 11.53 -4.53
C LEU A 199 9.26 12.93 -4.65
N ASP A 200 10.04 13.96 -4.36
CA ASP A 200 9.69 15.36 -4.60
C ASP A 200 10.50 15.88 -5.79
N LEU A 201 9.79 16.21 -6.87
CA LEU A 201 10.36 16.65 -8.14
C LEU A 201 10.13 18.17 -8.31
N PRO A 202 11.19 18.99 -8.45
CA PRO A 202 11.04 20.37 -8.92
C PRO A 202 10.33 20.46 -10.27
N ALA A 203 9.85 21.65 -10.62
CA ALA A 203 9.24 21.92 -11.93
C ALA A 203 10.19 21.50 -13.07
N GLY A 204 9.68 20.77 -14.06
CA GLY A 204 10.46 20.27 -15.19
C GLY A 204 11.51 19.20 -14.86
N ALA A 205 11.64 18.77 -13.60
CA ALA A 205 12.63 17.77 -13.21
C ALA A 205 12.23 16.37 -13.69
N SER A 206 13.24 15.55 -14.00
CA SER A 206 13.06 14.14 -14.34
C SER A 206 14.13 13.29 -13.67
N ILE A 207 13.77 12.05 -13.35
CA ILE A 207 14.68 11.07 -12.79
C ILE A 207 14.46 9.71 -13.44
N ASP A 208 15.56 9.06 -13.79
CA ASP A 208 15.62 7.70 -14.28
C ASP A 208 15.99 6.78 -13.11
N LEU A 209 14.99 6.13 -12.52
CA LEU A 209 15.17 5.25 -11.37
C LEU A 209 15.60 3.87 -11.84
N GLU A 210 16.73 3.39 -11.36
CA GLU A 210 17.10 1.98 -11.48
C GLU A 210 16.25 1.16 -10.53
N VAL A 211 15.55 0.16 -11.07
CA VAL A 211 14.59 -0.66 -10.34
C VAL A 211 14.89 -2.14 -10.55
N GLN A 212 14.44 -2.97 -9.61
CA GLN A 212 14.55 -4.42 -9.72
C GLN A 212 13.62 -4.92 -10.82
N SER A 213 14.15 -5.67 -11.80
CA SER A 213 13.33 -6.18 -12.90
C SER A 213 12.33 -7.26 -12.49
N ALA A 214 12.53 -7.88 -11.33
CA ALA A 214 11.54 -8.80 -10.75
C ALA A 214 10.34 -8.06 -10.14
N PHE A 215 10.44 -6.75 -9.91
CA PHE A 215 9.41 -5.99 -9.20
C PHE A 215 8.37 -5.44 -10.16
N GLU A 216 7.12 -5.56 -9.75
CA GLU A 216 6.05 -4.67 -10.20
C GLU A 216 6.16 -3.33 -9.47
N HIS A 217 5.68 -2.25 -10.09
CA HIS A 217 5.72 -0.92 -9.50
C HIS A 217 4.40 -0.16 -9.65
N GLY A 218 4.11 0.70 -8.69
CA GLY A 218 3.04 1.68 -8.70
C GLY A 218 3.61 3.06 -8.39
N VAL A 219 3.20 4.06 -9.16
CA VAL A 219 3.53 5.47 -8.88
C VAL A 219 2.24 6.22 -8.60
N LEU A 220 1.97 6.50 -7.33
CA LEU A 220 0.85 7.33 -6.89
C LEU A 220 1.24 8.81 -7.00
N VAL A 221 0.44 9.61 -7.70
CA VAL A 221 0.69 11.06 -7.81
C VAL A 221 -0.09 11.79 -6.72
N ASP A 222 0.63 12.40 -5.77
CA ASP A 222 0.03 13.24 -4.73
C ASP A 222 -0.31 14.64 -5.27
N THR A 223 0.68 15.30 -5.88
CA THR A 223 0.53 16.65 -6.43
C THR A 223 1.42 16.86 -7.65
N GLY A 224 1.07 17.83 -8.49
CA GLY A 224 1.77 18.18 -9.71
C GLY A 224 1.33 17.39 -10.96
N ALA A 225 1.98 17.68 -12.09
CA ALA A 225 1.70 17.05 -13.37
C ALA A 225 2.82 16.05 -13.72
N VAL A 226 2.54 14.75 -13.63
CA VAL A 226 3.58 13.72 -13.70
C VAL A 226 3.40 12.83 -14.93
N SER A 227 4.52 12.43 -15.54
CA SER A 227 4.56 11.28 -16.45
C SER A 227 5.42 10.16 -15.87
N VAL A 228 4.98 8.92 -16.06
CA VAL A 228 5.65 7.70 -15.63
C VAL A 228 5.90 6.86 -16.87
N ALA A 229 7.17 6.57 -17.16
CA ALA A 229 7.59 5.88 -18.38
C ALA A 229 6.96 6.47 -19.66
N GLY A 230 6.84 7.81 -19.72
CA GLY A 230 6.24 8.55 -20.84
C GLY A 230 4.71 8.57 -20.86
N THR A 231 4.04 7.93 -19.89
CA THR A 231 2.58 7.95 -19.77
C THR A 231 2.15 9.01 -18.75
N PRO A 232 1.30 9.97 -19.09
CA PRO A 232 0.74 10.92 -18.12
C PRO A 232 -0.05 10.19 -17.03
N VAL A 233 0.21 10.55 -15.77
CA VAL A 233 -0.52 10.05 -14.59
C VAL A 233 -1.05 11.28 -13.85
N ARG A 234 -2.37 11.41 -13.75
CA ARG A 234 -3.02 12.58 -13.14
C ARG A 234 -2.91 12.51 -11.63
N GLN A 235 -3.13 13.65 -10.99
CA GLN A 235 -3.22 13.76 -9.54
C GLN A 235 -4.21 12.73 -8.99
N TYR A 236 -3.82 12.06 -7.91
CA TYR A 236 -4.53 10.99 -7.20
C TYR A 236 -4.65 9.65 -7.94
N GLU A 237 -4.17 9.56 -9.19
CA GLU A 237 -4.07 8.29 -9.89
C GLU A 237 -2.81 7.53 -9.48
N LEU A 238 -2.86 6.21 -9.64
CA LEU A 238 -1.71 5.34 -9.53
C LEU A 238 -1.36 4.78 -10.92
N GLY A 239 -0.15 5.08 -11.39
CA GLY A 239 0.42 4.50 -12.61
C GLY A 239 1.08 3.16 -12.29
N PHE A 240 0.46 2.06 -12.71
CA PHE A 240 0.96 0.71 -12.53
C PHE A 240 1.90 0.29 -13.68
N VAL A 241 3.00 -0.37 -13.33
CA VAL A 241 4.04 -0.85 -14.23
C VAL A 241 4.35 -2.31 -13.92
N ASP A 242 4.17 -3.20 -14.90
CA ASP A 242 4.50 -4.62 -14.76
C ASP A 242 6.00 -4.85 -14.50
N ALA A 243 6.29 -6.02 -13.96
CA ALA A 243 7.66 -6.53 -13.86
C ALA A 243 8.36 -6.60 -15.23
N GLY A 244 9.69 -6.62 -15.20
CA GLY A 244 10.57 -6.72 -16.37
C GLY A 244 11.32 -5.43 -16.69
N ARG A 245 10.91 -4.27 -16.14
CA ARG A 245 11.66 -3.01 -16.32
C ARG A 245 12.87 -2.96 -15.41
N ARG A 246 14.01 -2.53 -15.95
CA ARG A 246 15.23 -2.21 -15.15
C ARG A 246 15.32 -0.72 -14.80
N ARG A 247 14.50 0.09 -15.46
CA ARG A 247 14.48 1.54 -15.29
C ARG A 247 13.07 2.08 -15.46
N ILE A 248 12.68 3.00 -14.59
CA ILE A 248 11.42 3.76 -14.68
C ILE A 248 11.77 5.24 -14.66
N ARG A 249 11.41 5.94 -15.73
CA ARG A 249 11.52 7.41 -15.79
C ARG A 249 10.29 8.03 -15.16
N VAL A 250 10.50 8.92 -14.18
CA VAL A 250 9.46 9.76 -13.59
C VAL A 250 9.80 11.20 -13.90
N GLU A 251 8.84 11.94 -14.45
CA GLU A 251 9.05 13.30 -14.92
C GLU A 251 7.93 14.22 -14.46
N ASN A 252 8.30 15.36 -13.88
CA ASN A 252 7.38 16.45 -13.61
C ASN A 252 7.28 17.32 -14.87
N THR A 253 6.15 17.19 -15.57
CA THR A 253 5.83 17.92 -16.79
C THR A 253 5.22 19.31 -16.53
N GLY A 254 5.00 19.66 -15.26
CA GLY A 254 4.38 20.92 -14.85
C GLY A 254 5.38 22.02 -14.48
N GLU A 255 4.83 23.21 -14.23
CA GLU A 255 5.56 24.41 -13.80
C GLU A 255 5.67 24.56 -12.27
N ALA A 256 4.98 23.71 -11.52
CA ALA A 256 5.05 23.64 -10.06
C ALA A 256 5.78 22.36 -9.61
N HIS A 257 6.13 22.25 -8.32
CA HIS A 257 6.67 21.00 -7.77
C HIS A 257 5.64 19.86 -7.88
N ALA A 258 6.14 18.63 -7.99
CA ALA A 258 5.34 17.42 -7.94
C ALA A 258 5.81 16.52 -6.80
N ARG A 259 4.88 15.79 -6.18
CA ARG A 259 5.17 14.73 -5.22
C ARG A 259 4.54 13.44 -5.68
N VAL A 260 5.31 12.36 -5.63
CA VAL A 260 4.81 11.01 -5.92
C VAL A 260 5.27 10.02 -4.86
N LEU A 261 4.54 8.93 -4.71
CA LEU A 261 4.99 7.73 -4.03
C LEU A 261 5.28 6.63 -5.05
N LEU A 262 6.49 6.09 -5.01
CA LEU A 262 6.84 4.84 -5.67
C LEU A 262 6.63 3.70 -4.68
N LEU A 263 5.81 2.73 -5.07
CA LEU A 263 5.64 1.45 -4.41
C LEU A 263 6.13 0.36 -5.36
N GLY A 264 6.85 -0.63 -4.86
CA GLY A 264 7.24 -1.77 -5.69
C GLY A 264 7.53 -3.00 -4.86
N GLY A 265 7.58 -4.13 -5.53
CA GLY A 265 7.91 -5.41 -4.90
C GLY A 265 7.80 -6.55 -5.88
N GLU A 266 8.43 -7.66 -5.54
CA GLU A 266 8.25 -8.91 -6.26
C GLU A 266 6.80 -9.38 -6.10
N PRO A 267 6.11 -9.84 -7.16
CA PRO A 267 4.77 -10.40 -7.05
C PRO A 267 4.67 -11.39 -5.90
N LEU A 268 3.69 -11.23 -5.01
CA LEU A 268 3.58 -12.01 -3.77
C LEU A 268 3.56 -13.53 -4.03
N GLY A 269 3.00 -13.96 -5.16
CA GLY A 269 2.93 -15.39 -5.54
C GLY A 269 1.94 -16.20 -4.71
N GLU A 270 1.13 -15.56 -3.87
CA GLU A 270 0.11 -16.17 -3.02
C GLU A 270 -1.25 -15.51 -3.25
N GLN A 271 -2.32 -16.30 -3.14
CA GLN A 271 -3.66 -15.75 -3.18
C GLN A 271 -4.09 -15.28 -1.78
N ILE A 272 -4.61 -14.07 -1.66
CA ILE A 272 -5.07 -13.52 -0.39
C ILE A 272 -6.58 -13.36 -0.34
N VAL A 273 -7.19 -13.58 0.82
CA VAL A 273 -8.59 -13.20 1.07
C VAL A 273 -8.58 -11.95 1.94
N MET A 274 -9.05 -10.84 1.38
CA MET A 274 -9.12 -9.56 2.07
C MET A 274 -10.57 -9.17 2.36
N TRP A 275 -10.87 -8.92 3.63
CA TRP A 275 -12.16 -8.39 4.05
C TRP A 275 -12.02 -7.54 5.30
N TRP A 276 -12.62 -6.35 5.27
CA TRP A 276 -12.47 -5.33 6.33
C TRP A 276 -10.98 -5.09 6.62
N ASN A 277 -10.50 -5.46 7.80
CA ASN A 277 -9.12 -5.27 8.24
C ASN A 277 -8.33 -6.58 8.36
N PHE A 278 -8.81 -7.65 7.72
CA PHE A 278 -8.22 -8.97 7.81
C PHE A 278 -7.68 -9.43 6.45
N ILE A 279 -6.46 -9.95 6.45
CA ILE A 279 -5.81 -10.57 5.28
C ILE A 279 -5.50 -12.03 5.60
N GLY A 280 -6.36 -12.92 5.10
CA GLY A 280 -6.23 -14.36 5.26
C GLY A 280 -5.90 -15.07 3.94
N ARG A 281 -6.12 -16.38 3.92
CA ARG A 281 -6.06 -17.23 2.72
C ARG A 281 -7.41 -17.91 2.43
N SER A 282 -8.34 -17.87 3.37
CA SER A 282 -9.67 -18.48 3.23
C SER A 282 -10.79 -17.63 3.82
N HIS A 283 -12.03 -17.92 3.41
CA HIS A 283 -13.23 -17.30 4.00
C HIS A 283 -13.41 -17.72 5.47
N GLU A 284 -13.03 -18.95 5.80
CA GLU A 284 -13.16 -19.54 7.12
C GLU A 284 -12.26 -18.84 8.13
N GLU A 285 -11.01 -18.52 7.75
CA GLU A 285 -10.11 -17.70 8.59
C GLU A 285 -10.70 -16.32 8.88
N ILE A 286 -11.19 -15.61 7.85
CA ILE A 286 -11.81 -14.29 8.03
C ILE A 286 -13.01 -14.37 8.98
N THR A 287 -13.82 -15.41 8.83
CA THR A 287 -15.00 -15.62 9.68
C THR A 287 -14.60 -15.89 11.13
N ALA A 288 -13.56 -16.69 11.33
CA ALA A 288 -13.01 -16.98 12.66
C ALA A 288 -12.45 -15.71 13.32
N TRP A 289 -11.60 -14.95 12.64
CA TRP A 289 -11.03 -13.70 13.18
C TRP A 289 -12.08 -12.64 13.48
N ARG A 290 -13.12 -12.53 12.63
CA ARG A 290 -14.26 -11.66 12.91
C ARG A 290 -14.99 -12.08 14.19
N ALA A 291 -15.29 -13.37 14.33
CA ALA A 291 -15.98 -13.89 15.51
C ALA A 291 -15.14 -13.66 16.77
N GLN A 292 -13.83 -13.89 16.68
CA GLN A 292 -12.88 -13.66 17.76
C GLN A 292 -12.85 -12.18 18.17
N TRP A 293 -12.72 -11.24 17.22
CA TRP A 293 -12.78 -9.80 17.51
C TRP A 293 -14.09 -9.39 18.20
N GLN A 294 -15.22 -9.88 17.70
CA GLN A 294 -16.52 -9.59 18.28
C GLN A 294 -16.62 -10.10 19.72
N SER A 295 -16.19 -11.34 19.98
CA SER A 295 -16.24 -11.91 21.33
C SER A 295 -15.27 -11.19 22.27
N ASP A 296 -13.99 -11.17 21.92
CA ASP A 296 -12.93 -10.79 22.85
C ASP A 296 -12.97 -9.31 23.22
N VAL A 297 -13.19 -8.46 22.22
CA VAL A 297 -13.01 -7.01 22.36
C VAL A 297 -14.34 -6.25 22.35
N ILE A 298 -15.32 -6.67 21.54
CA ILE A 298 -16.62 -5.98 21.49
C ILE A 298 -17.54 -6.45 22.62
N ASP A 299 -17.59 -7.75 22.87
CA ASP A 299 -18.35 -8.35 23.98
C ASP A 299 -17.50 -8.47 25.27
N GLU A 300 -16.25 -8.00 25.22
CA GLU A 300 -15.28 -7.93 26.34
C GLU A 300 -15.05 -9.28 27.04
N THR A 301 -15.07 -10.39 26.30
CA THR A 301 -14.94 -11.73 26.89
C THR A 301 -13.51 -12.16 27.21
N ASP A 302 -12.51 -11.61 26.52
CA ASP A 302 -11.10 -11.95 26.71
C ASP A 302 -10.15 -10.80 26.32
N ALA A 303 -9.71 -10.04 27.32
CA ALA A 303 -8.76 -8.95 27.11
C ALA A 303 -7.33 -9.43 26.73
N ALA A 304 -7.03 -10.72 26.89
CA ALA A 304 -5.75 -11.33 26.53
C ALA A 304 -5.79 -12.06 25.17
N GLY A 305 -6.92 -11.96 24.47
CA GLY A 305 -7.07 -12.49 23.11
C GLY A 305 -6.09 -11.85 22.11
N PRO A 306 -5.99 -12.40 20.88
CA PRO A 306 -4.97 -12.02 19.91
C PRO A 306 -5.00 -10.54 19.49
N PHE A 307 -6.17 -9.87 19.60
CA PHE A 307 -6.28 -8.46 19.25
C PHE A 307 -5.96 -7.52 20.42
N GLY A 308 -5.97 -8.03 21.67
CA GLY A 308 -5.70 -7.28 22.89
C GLY A 308 -6.57 -6.04 23.10
N HIS A 309 -6.15 -5.17 24.01
CA HIS A 309 -6.87 -3.95 24.40
C HIS A 309 -6.02 -2.70 24.18
N VAL A 310 -6.63 -1.65 23.63
CA VAL A 310 -5.98 -0.35 23.40
C VAL A 310 -6.44 0.66 24.44
N ALA A 311 -5.50 1.36 25.09
CA ALA A 311 -5.80 2.44 26.02
C ALA A 311 -6.36 3.68 25.28
N TYR A 312 -7.67 3.69 25.03
CA TYR A 312 -8.39 4.69 24.24
C TYR A 312 -9.65 5.19 24.95
N HIS A 313 -9.98 6.49 24.81
CA HIS A 313 -11.21 7.05 25.36
C HIS A 313 -12.38 6.91 24.37
N GLY A 314 -13.08 5.78 24.43
CA GLY A 314 -14.22 5.47 23.58
C GLY A 314 -14.36 3.96 23.37
N ALA A 315 -15.29 3.57 22.50
CA ALA A 315 -15.52 2.16 22.17
C ALA A 315 -14.71 1.74 20.94
N ALA A 316 -14.30 0.47 20.90
CA ALA A 316 -13.74 -0.16 19.73
C ALA A 316 -14.76 -0.27 18.59
N LEU A 317 -14.28 -0.32 17.34
CA LEU A 317 -15.14 -0.44 16.16
C LEU A 317 -15.64 -1.89 16.00
N PRO A 318 -16.96 -2.14 16.03
CA PRO A 318 -17.48 -3.47 15.76
C PRO A 318 -17.22 -3.86 14.29
N ALA A 319 -16.92 -5.14 14.07
CA ALA A 319 -16.73 -5.65 12.73
C ALA A 319 -18.05 -5.60 11.95
N PRO A 320 -18.03 -5.16 10.67
CA PRO A 320 -19.21 -5.19 9.82
C PRO A 320 -19.82 -6.59 9.71
N VAL A 321 -21.10 -6.66 9.33
CA VAL A 321 -21.74 -7.95 9.00
C VAL A 321 -21.02 -8.56 7.79
N LEU A 322 -20.73 -9.87 7.85
CA LEU A 322 -20.16 -10.58 6.71
C LEU A 322 -21.15 -10.57 5.54
N PRO A 323 -20.67 -10.46 4.29
CA PRO A 323 -21.52 -10.66 3.13
C PRO A 323 -22.08 -12.09 3.14
N THR A 324 -23.28 -12.26 2.59
CA THR A 324 -23.92 -13.58 2.46
C THR A 324 -23.24 -14.49 1.44
N VAL A 325 -22.32 -13.94 0.63
CA VAL A 325 -21.53 -14.67 -0.35
C VAL A 325 -20.15 -15.01 0.20
N ARG A 326 -19.63 -16.17 -0.20
CA ARG A 326 -18.29 -16.61 0.19
C ARG A 326 -17.24 -15.65 -0.37
N LEU A 327 -16.34 -15.21 0.50
CA LEU A 327 -15.20 -14.37 0.12
C LEU A 327 -14.27 -15.17 -0.81
N LYS A 328 -13.77 -14.50 -1.85
CA LYS A 328 -12.91 -15.13 -2.86
C LYS A 328 -11.46 -14.66 -2.70
N PRO A 329 -10.48 -15.53 -2.93
CA PRO A 329 -9.08 -15.14 -3.02
C PRO A 329 -8.85 -14.14 -4.16
N ARG A 330 -7.79 -13.35 -4.02
CA ARG A 330 -7.31 -12.33 -4.94
C ARG A 330 -5.85 -12.62 -5.25
N ASP A 331 -5.48 -12.33 -6.49
CA ASP A 331 -4.12 -12.34 -7.01
C ASP A 331 -3.66 -10.90 -7.27
#